data_AF-Q6H7J3-F1
#
_entry.id   AF-Q6H7J3-F1
#
_cell.length_a   1.000
_cell.length_b   1.000
_cell.length_c   1.000
_cell.angle_alpha   90.00
_cell.angle_beta   90.00
_cell.angle_gamma   90.00
#
_symmetry.space_group_name_H-M   'P 1'
#
loop_
_entity.id
_entity.type
_entity.pdbx_description
1 polymer ?
#
loop_
_entity_poly.entity_id
_entity_poly.type
_entity_poly.pdbx_seq_one_letter_code
_entity_poly.pdbx_strand_id
1 'polypeptide(L)'
;MEALPQIRQTLSEIDRRIPDALRVAMGLRLRPTAGAALEEVTRIAASCLPRPCPEGGDDPMECDEAAPARALRMEAASCFLPDHDEDTHFVRPEAGVVALADGVGGYRAPGVDAAAFARALMYNAFEMVVATTPGGAGGICPYALLGWAYEQAVSARTQGASTAVILSLAGATLKYAYIGDSAFAVFRDGKLFFRSEAQVHSFNYPFQLSVKNGNSVTSAARGGVEVKEGDVVVAGTDGLFDNVTSEELQRIVAMGRALGLSPKQTADVVAGFAYEASTTMGRDTPFSLESRKKQGTIFRRGKRDDITVVVAYIV
;
A
#
# COMPACT_ATOMS: atom_id res chain seq x y z
N MET A 1 18.38 16.24 7.69
CA MET A 1 17.98 15.56 8.94
C MET A 1 18.33 14.09 8.79
N GLU A 2 19.14 13.54 9.70
CA GLU A 2 19.47 12.12 9.69
C GLU A 2 18.22 11.25 9.93
N ALA A 3 18.21 10.05 9.34
CA ALA A 3 17.15 9.07 9.52
C ALA A 3 17.20 8.46 10.93
N LEU A 4 16.04 8.15 11.52
CA LEU A 4 15.96 7.44 12.79
C LEU A 4 16.67 6.08 12.72
N PRO A 5 17.24 5.57 13.82
CA PRO A 5 17.98 4.30 13.82
C PRO A 5 17.19 3.12 13.24
N GLN A 6 15.91 3.01 13.60
CA GLN A 6 14.98 1.98 13.10
C GLN A 6 14.74 2.08 11.59
N ILE A 7 14.49 3.29 11.06
CA ILE A 7 14.39 3.51 9.61
C ILE A 7 15.69 3.14 8.92
N ARG A 8 16.86 3.50 9.50
CA ARG A 8 18.17 3.14 8.92
C ARG A 8 18.37 1.64 8.81
N GLN A 9 17.89 0.87 9.80
CA GLN A 9 17.96 -0.59 9.76
C GLN A 9 17.13 -1.14 8.60
N THR A 10 15.85 -0.76 8.48
CA THR A 10 15.00 -1.24 7.38
C THR A 10 15.52 -0.78 6.02
N LEU A 11 15.96 0.47 5.88
CA LEU A 11 16.60 0.95 4.65
C LEU A 11 17.85 0.13 4.29
N SER A 12 18.67 -0.24 5.28
CA SER A 12 19.82 -1.12 5.03
C SER A 12 19.41 -2.52 4.56
N GLU A 13 18.26 -3.03 5.00
CA GLU A 13 17.74 -4.31 4.50
C GLU A 13 17.18 -4.20 3.08
N ILE A 14 16.50 -3.09 2.77
CA ILE A 14 16.03 -2.73 1.43
C ILE A 14 17.24 -2.69 0.47
N ASP A 15 18.32 -2.00 0.87
CA ASP A 15 19.56 -1.87 0.10
C ASP A 15 20.22 -3.24 -0.17
N ARG A 16 20.11 -4.20 0.76
CA ARG A 16 20.63 -5.57 0.56
C ARG A 16 19.80 -6.39 -0.42
N ARG A 17 18.51 -6.09 -0.58
CA ARG A 17 17.58 -6.85 -1.44
C ARG A 17 17.45 -6.26 -2.85
N ILE A 18 17.86 -5.01 -3.05
CA ILE A 18 17.69 -4.27 -4.31
C ILE A 18 19.04 -3.66 -4.73
N PRO A 19 19.66 -4.16 -5.82
CA PRO A 19 20.93 -3.64 -6.33
C PRO A 19 20.89 -2.13 -6.66
N ASP A 20 22.02 -1.43 -6.48
CA ASP A 20 22.15 0.02 -6.75
C ASP A 20 21.64 0.43 -8.13
N ALA A 21 22.01 -0.31 -9.19
CA ALA A 21 21.59 0.03 -10.55
C ALA A 21 20.07 -0.03 -10.73
N LEU A 22 19.42 -1.00 -10.06
CA LEU A 22 17.96 -1.14 -10.04
C LEU A 22 17.31 0.00 -9.25
N ARG A 23 17.86 0.34 -8.08
CA ARG A 23 17.41 1.48 -7.28
C ARG A 23 17.41 2.77 -8.11
N VAL A 24 18.53 3.07 -8.78
CA VAL A 24 18.66 4.27 -9.62
C VAL A 24 17.69 4.24 -10.79
N ALA A 25 17.54 3.09 -11.46
CA ALA A 25 16.61 2.94 -12.60
C ALA A 25 15.15 3.17 -12.18
N MET A 26 14.78 2.79 -10.96
CA MET A 26 13.46 3.02 -10.36
C MET A 26 13.31 4.41 -9.73
N GLY A 27 14.37 5.22 -9.72
CA GLY A 27 14.36 6.60 -9.22
C GLY A 27 14.76 6.78 -7.76
N LEU A 28 15.25 5.73 -7.08
CA LEU A 28 15.84 5.81 -5.74
C LEU A 28 17.29 6.36 -5.84
N ARG A 29 17.53 7.56 -5.28
CA ARG A 29 18.80 8.31 -5.36
C ARG A 29 19.38 8.76 -4.01
N LEU A 30 18.82 8.41 -2.84
CA LEU A 30 19.26 9.05 -1.58
C LEU A 30 20.62 8.63 -1.03
N ARG A 31 21.36 7.69 -1.64
CA ARG A 31 22.70 7.33 -1.16
C ARG A 31 23.72 7.33 -2.28
N PRO A 32 24.96 7.79 -2.01
CA PRO A 32 26.03 7.79 -3.00
C PRO A 32 26.13 6.39 -3.58
N THR A 33 25.73 6.25 -4.84
CA THR A 33 25.84 5.01 -5.58
C THR A 33 27.30 4.62 -5.56
N ALA A 34 27.65 3.46 -5.01
CA ALA A 34 29.04 3.03 -4.88
C ALA A 34 29.66 2.62 -6.25
N GLY A 35 29.08 3.06 -7.36
CA GLY A 35 29.54 2.72 -8.70
C GLY A 35 28.55 1.92 -9.53
N ALA A 36 27.23 2.15 -9.39
CA ALA A 36 26.28 1.66 -10.40
C ALA A 36 26.70 2.19 -11.77
N ALA A 37 27.13 1.31 -12.67
CA ALA A 37 27.53 1.71 -14.01
C ALA A 37 26.31 2.31 -14.70
N LEU A 38 26.45 3.53 -15.25
CA LEU A 38 25.37 4.21 -15.98
C LEU A 38 24.79 3.30 -17.07
N GLU A 39 25.63 2.47 -17.69
CA GLU A 39 25.21 1.45 -18.67
C GLU A 39 24.27 0.40 -18.09
N GLU A 40 24.51 -0.07 -16.87
CA GLU A 40 23.65 -1.04 -16.19
C GLU A 40 22.30 -0.42 -15.84
N VAL A 41 22.32 0.80 -15.30
CA VAL A 41 21.10 1.60 -15.03
C VAL A 41 20.30 1.80 -16.31
N THR A 42 20.97 2.21 -17.39
CA THR A 42 20.32 2.47 -18.68
C THR A 42 19.77 1.18 -19.27
N ARG A 43 20.49 0.05 -19.14
CA ARG A 43 20.03 -1.26 -19.60
C ARG A 43 18.78 -1.73 -18.85
N ILE A 44 18.76 -1.59 -17.52
CA ILE A 44 17.60 -1.92 -16.68
C ILE A 44 16.42 -1.00 -17.02
N ALA A 45 16.65 0.31 -17.15
CA ALA A 45 15.61 1.26 -17.52
C ALA A 45 15.03 0.96 -18.91
N ALA A 46 15.91 0.68 -19.89
CA ALA A 46 15.52 0.36 -21.26
C ALA A 46 14.76 -0.98 -21.36
N SER A 47 15.13 -1.99 -20.57
CA SER A 47 14.41 -3.28 -20.56
C SER A 47 13.00 -3.15 -19.99
N CYS A 48 12.72 -2.10 -19.23
CA CYS A 48 11.40 -1.85 -18.64
C CYS A 48 10.54 -0.87 -19.43
N LEU A 49 11.06 -0.27 -20.52
CA LEU A 49 10.22 0.54 -21.39
C LEU A 49 9.11 -0.33 -21.98
N PRO A 50 7.87 0.17 -22.08
CA PRO A 50 6.81 -0.56 -22.75
C PRO A 50 7.28 -0.92 -24.16
N ARG A 51 7.30 -2.22 -24.48
CA ARG A 51 7.52 -2.66 -25.85
C ARG A 51 6.35 -2.11 -26.68
N PRO A 52 6.59 -1.61 -27.91
CA PRO A 52 5.50 -1.34 -28.82
C PRO A 52 4.65 -2.62 -28.91
N CYS A 53 3.36 -2.52 -28.61
CA CYS A 53 2.45 -3.60 -28.92
C CYS A 53 2.59 -3.86 -30.43
N PRO A 54 2.83 -5.11 -30.88
CA PRO A 54 2.65 -5.42 -32.28
C PRO A 54 1.24 -4.99 -32.66
N GLU A 55 1.10 -4.21 -33.73
CA GLU A 55 -0.17 -4.06 -34.45
C GLU A 55 -0.48 -5.43 -35.07
N GLY A 56 -0.99 -6.35 -34.25
CA GLY A 56 -1.26 -7.74 -34.60
C GLY A 56 -2.75 -7.98 -34.57
N GLY A 57 -3.28 -8.38 -35.72
CA GLY A 57 -4.70 -8.43 -36.06
C GLY A 57 -5.56 -9.26 -35.11
N ASP A 58 -6.82 -8.83 -35.04
CA ASP A 58 -7.92 -9.60 -34.49
C ASP A 58 -8.02 -10.93 -35.25
N ASP A 59 -7.61 -12.03 -34.61
CA ASP A 59 -8.09 -13.35 -34.99
C ASP A 59 -9.17 -13.74 -33.98
N PRO A 60 -10.45 -13.62 -34.34
CA PRO A 60 -11.54 -14.11 -33.51
C PRO A 60 -11.66 -15.63 -33.69
N MET A 61 -12.06 -16.29 -32.60
CA MET A 61 -12.56 -17.68 -32.54
C MET A 61 -11.53 -18.76 -32.17
N GLU A 62 -11.11 -18.79 -30.90
CA GLU A 62 -10.93 -20.06 -30.20
C GLU A 62 -11.66 -19.99 -28.86
N CYS A 63 -12.91 -20.48 -28.86
CA CYS A 63 -13.68 -20.72 -27.65
C CYS A 63 -13.18 -22.03 -27.01
N ASP A 64 -11.94 -22.04 -26.52
CA ASP A 64 -11.48 -23.14 -25.68
C ASP A 64 -12.28 -23.08 -24.38
N GLU A 65 -13.00 -24.16 -24.09
CA GLU A 65 -13.70 -24.35 -22.83
C GLU A 65 -12.71 -24.10 -21.69
N ALA A 66 -12.97 -23.05 -20.91
CA ALA A 66 -12.11 -22.71 -19.79
C ALA A 66 -12.04 -23.92 -18.84
N ALA A 67 -10.88 -24.58 -18.81
CA ALA A 67 -10.54 -25.49 -17.73
C ALA A 67 -10.92 -24.80 -16.42
N PRO A 68 -11.48 -25.52 -15.42
CA PRO A 68 -12.02 -24.92 -14.21
C PRO A 68 -10.98 -23.95 -13.66
N ALA A 69 -11.30 -22.65 -13.72
CA ALA A 69 -10.34 -21.60 -13.46
C ALA A 69 -9.73 -21.88 -12.09
N ARG A 70 -8.41 -22.13 -12.06
CA ARG A 70 -7.70 -22.33 -10.81
C ARG A 70 -8.07 -21.14 -9.92
N ALA A 71 -8.53 -21.41 -8.71
CA ALA A 71 -8.86 -20.34 -7.78
C ALA A 71 -7.64 -19.42 -7.64
N LEU A 72 -7.83 -18.13 -7.95
CA LEU A 72 -6.77 -17.15 -7.80
C LEU A 72 -6.34 -17.13 -6.34
N ARG A 73 -5.04 -17.01 -6.13
CA ARG A 73 -4.42 -16.81 -4.82
C ARG A 73 -3.63 -15.51 -4.81
N MET A 74 -3.21 -15.14 -3.62
CA MET A 74 -2.39 -13.97 -3.40
C MET A 74 -1.00 -14.40 -2.93
N GLU A 75 0.04 -13.90 -3.57
CA GLU A 75 1.40 -13.91 -3.02
C GLU A 75 1.71 -12.50 -2.56
N ALA A 76 1.83 -12.30 -1.24
CA ALA A 76 1.91 -10.97 -0.66
C ALA A 76 3.05 -10.82 0.35
N ALA A 77 3.58 -9.60 0.42
CA ALA A 77 4.57 -9.21 1.40
C ALA A 77 4.45 -7.70 1.69
N SER A 78 5.12 -7.26 2.75
CA SER A 78 5.07 -5.87 3.19
C SER A 78 6.44 -5.28 3.45
N CYS A 79 6.50 -3.96 3.45
CA CYS A 79 7.60 -3.16 3.98
C CYS A 79 7.04 -2.09 4.92
N PHE A 80 7.73 -1.86 6.04
CA PHE A 80 7.33 -0.87 7.03
C PHE A 80 8.54 -0.05 7.48
N LEU A 81 8.43 1.28 7.42
CA LEU A 81 9.41 2.24 7.89
C LEU A 81 8.80 3.09 9.02
N PRO A 82 9.12 2.79 10.30
CA PRO A 82 8.55 3.51 11.44
C PRO A 82 9.27 4.84 11.68
N ASP A 83 8.62 5.97 11.40
CA ASP A 83 9.01 7.29 11.89
C ASP A 83 8.55 7.47 13.34
N HIS A 84 7.25 7.35 13.58
CA HIS A 84 6.69 7.44 14.91
C HIS A 84 5.90 6.19 15.36
N ASP A 85 5.89 5.13 14.55
CA ASP A 85 5.39 3.79 14.88
C ASP A 85 3.87 3.75 15.19
N GLU A 86 3.09 4.52 14.43
CA GLU A 86 1.62 4.60 14.48
C GLU A 86 0.91 3.62 13.57
N ASP A 87 1.56 3.35 12.44
CA ASP A 87 1.14 2.37 11.47
C ASP A 87 1.16 0.94 12.02
N THR A 88 0.28 0.10 11.50
CA THR A 88 0.31 -1.35 11.72
C THR A 88 -0.38 -2.10 10.60
N HIS A 89 0.04 -3.34 10.34
CA HIS A 89 -0.50 -4.16 9.26
C HIS A 89 -0.29 -5.65 9.51
N PHE A 90 -1.02 -6.46 8.75
CA PHE A 90 -0.75 -7.89 8.65
C PHE A 90 -0.99 -8.40 7.22
N VAL A 91 -0.31 -9.50 6.89
CA VAL A 91 -0.40 -10.18 5.60
C VAL A 91 -0.66 -11.66 5.87
N ARG A 92 -1.79 -12.19 5.39
CA ARG A 92 -2.18 -13.60 5.47
C ARG A 92 -2.54 -14.14 4.09
N PRO A 93 -1.52 -14.44 3.25
CA PRO A 93 -1.73 -14.88 1.88
C PRO A 93 -2.56 -16.16 1.79
N GLU A 94 -2.44 -17.07 2.77
CA GLU A 94 -3.18 -18.34 2.81
C GLU A 94 -4.68 -18.14 3.04
N ALA A 95 -5.05 -17.05 3.71
CA ALA A 95 -6.43 -16.62 3.87
C ALA A 95 -6.87 -15.65 2.75
N GLY A 96 -5.95 -15.26 1.86
CA GLY A 96 -6.16 -14.21 0.87
C GLY A 96 -6.43 -12.84 1.48
N VAL A 97 -5.98 -12.56 2.70
CA VAL A 97 -6.26 -11.30 3.42
C VAL A 97 -5.00 -10.49 3.64
N VAL A 98 -5.08 -9.19 3.37
CA VAL A 98 -4.10 -8.20 3.81
C VAL A 98 -4.82 -7.02 4.45
N ALA A 99 -4.22 -6.43 5.47
CA ALA A 99 -4.80 -5.27 6.14
C ALA A 99 -3.71 -4.34 6.65
N LEU A 100 -4.03 -3.04 6.70
CA LEU A 100 -3.20 -2.00 7.26
C LEU A 100 -4.05 -0.92 7.93
N ALA A 101 -3.45 -0.18 8.83
CA ALA A 101 -4.06 0.91 9.57
C ALA A 101 -2.97 1.92 9.96
N ASP A 102 -3.36 3.18 10.00
CA ASP A 102 -2.52 4.30 10.40
C ASP A 102 -3.17 5.03 11.58
N GLY A 103 -2.41 5.13 12.67
CA GLY A 103 -2.81 5.75 13.93
C GLY A 103 -2.67 7.26 13.91
N VAL A 104 -3.46 7.96 14.73
CA VAL A 104 -3.59 9.42 14.61
C VAL A 104 -2.68 10.16 15.58
N GLY A 105 -1.57 10.69 15.07
CA GLY A 105 -0.55 11.41 15.86
C GLY A 105 -1.01 12.56 16.72
N GLY A 106 -2.17 13.15 16.42
CA GLY A 106 -2.81 14.17 17.27
C GLY A 106 -3.10 13.67 18.70
N TYR A 107 -3.23 12.36 18.92
CA TYR A 107 -3.48 11.77 20.24
C TYR A 107 -2.26 11.75 21.16
N ARG A 108 -1.05 12.01 20.64
CA ARG A 108 0.15 12.11 21.50
C ARG A 108 0.07 13.28 22.48
N ALA A 109 -0.48 14.40 22.05
CA ALA A 109 -0.54 15.62 22.87
C ALA A 109 -1.29 15.42 24.20
N PRO A 110 -2.46 14.75 24.26
CA PRO A 110 -3.09 14.38 25.53
C PRO A 110 -2.45 13.16 26.23
N GLY A 111 -1.31 12.65 25.77
CA GLY A 111 -0.61 11.52 26.38
C GLY A 111 -1.20 10.14 26.04
N VAL A 112 -2.02 10.06 24.98
CA VAL A 112 -2.53 8.79 24.47
C VAL A 112 -1.53 8.23 23.46
N ASP A 113 -1.30 6.92 23.54
CA ASP A 113 -0.55 6.21 22.50
C ASP A 113 -1.37 6.20 21.20
N ALA A 114 -0.90 6.98 20.23
CA ALA A 114 -1.60 7.23 18.99
C ALA A 114 -1.68 6.00 18.06
N ALA A 115 -0.82 5.01 18.28
CA ALA A 115 -0.83 3.73 17.59
C ALA A 115 -1.81 2.71 18.22
N ALA A 116 -2.30 2.98 19.44
CA ALA A 116 -3.05 1.99 20.23
C ALA A 116 -4.33 1.51 19.53
N PHE A 117 -5.08 2.44 18.92
CA PHE A 117 -6.31 2.08 18.22
C PHE A 117 -6.04 1.28 16.95
N ALA A 118 -5.06 1.71 16.15
CA ALA A 118 -4.63 1.02 14.93
C ALA A 118 -4.21 -0.43 15.25
N ARG A 119 -3.34 -0.61 16.25
CA ARG A 119 -2.92 -1.95 16.70
C ARG A 119 -4.08 -2.80 17.22
N ALA A 120 -5.02 -2.21 17.97
CA ALA A 120 -6.19 -2.95 18.42
C ALA A 120 -7.06 -3.43 17.25
N LEU A 121 -7.29 -2.59 16.23
CA LEU A 121 -8.02 -3.00 15.03
C LEU A 121 -7.30 -4.15 14.32
N MET A 122 -6.01 -4.00 14.03
CA MET A 122 -5.27 -5.00 13.27
C MET A 122 -5.09 -6.30 14.06
N TYR A 123 -4.86 -6.24 15.36
CA TYR A 123 -4.77 -7.42 16.22
C TYR A 123 -6.11 -8.20 16.25
N ASN A 124 -7.23 -7.53 16.51
CA ASN A 124 -8.53 -8.20 16.57
C ASN A 124 -8.95 -8.77 15.20
N ALA A 125 -8.65 -8.05 14.11
CA ALA A 125 -8.88 -8.55 12.76
C ALA A 125 -7.99 -9.78 12.46
N PHE A 126 -6.71 -9.73 12.81
CA PHE A 126 -5.78 -10.84 12.64
C PHE A 126 -6.26 -12.10 13.38
N GLU A 127 -6.64 -11.98 14.65
CA GLU A 127 -7.12 -13.10 15.46
C GLU A 127 -8.37 -13.76 14.86
N MET A 128 -9.32 -12.95 14.35
CA MET A 128 -10.50 -13.47 13.66
C MET A 128 -10.13 -14.19 12.35
N VAL A 129 -9.15 -13.68 11.60
CA VAL A 129 -8.65 -14.35 10.37
C VAL A 129 -7.98 -15.68 10.72
N VAL A 130 -7.17 -15.73 11.79
CA VAL A 130 -6.52 -16.97 12.28
C VAL A 130 -7.56 -18.00 12.72
N ALA A 131 -8.61 -17.58 13.41
CA ALA A 131 -9.68 -18.46 13.88
C ALA A 131 -10.61 -18.95 12.76
N THR A 132 -10.57 -18.32 11.58
CA THR A 132 -11.40 -18.70 10.43
C THR A 132 -10.69 -19.76 9.59
N THR A 133 -11.30 -20.94 9.46
CA THR A 133 -10.74 -22.03 8.64
C THR A 133 -10.59 -21.59 7.18
N PRO A 134 -9.39 -21.75 6.57
CA PRO A 134 -9.21 -21.54 5.14
C PRO A 134 -10.15 -22.43 4.31
N GLY A 135 -10.64 -21.94 3.17
CA GLY A 135 -11.39 -22.75 2.19
C GLY A 135 -12.89 -22.47 2.08
N GLY A 136 -13.45 -21.53 2.86
CA GLY A 136 -14.76 -20.99 2.55
C GLY A 136 -14.72 -20.26 1.20
N ALA A 137 -15.41 -20.79 0.18
CA ALA A 137 -15.38 -20.27 -1.20
C ALA A 137 -15.68 -18.75 -1.32
N GLY A 138 -16.34 -18.16 -0.31
CA GLY A 138 -16.69 -16.75 -0.28
C GLY A 138 -15.59 -15.77 0.15
N GLY A 139 -14.44 -16.27 0.62
CA GLY A 139 -13.40 -15.46 1.28
C GLY A 139 -13.89 -14.82 2.59
N ILE A 140 -13.02 -14.09 3.27
CA ILE A 140 -13.39 -13.34 4.48
C ILE A 140 -14.02 -12.01 4.06
N CYS A 141 -15.20 -11.68 4.57
CA CYS A 141 -15.84 -10.39 4.26
C CYS A 141 -15.08 -9.24 4.96
N PRO A 142 -14.40 -8.32 4.23
CA PRO A 142 -13.58 -7.28 4.86
C PRO A 142 -14.38 -6.33 5.73
N TYR A 143 -15.61 -5.99 5.33
CA TYR A 143 -16.47 -5.08 6.08
C TYR A 143 -16.93 -5.70 7.41
N ALA A 144 -17.26 -7.00 7.40
CA ALA A 144 -17.62 -7.72 8.62
C ALA A 144 -16.41 -7.86 9.56
N LEU A 145 -15.22 -8.12 8.99
CA LEU A 145 -13.97 -8.19 9.74
C LEU A 145 -13.62 -6.86 10.40
N LEU A 146 -13.70 -5.76 9.65
CA LEU A 146 -13.46 -4.41 10.16
C LEU A 146 -14.46 -4.04 11.26
N GLY A 147 -15.75 -4.32 11.04
CA GLY A 147 -16.79 -4.08 12.02
C GLY A 147 -16.55 -4.86 13.31
N TRP A 148 -16.20 -6.14 13.21
CA TRP A 148 -15.89 -6.94 14.39
C TRP A 148 -14.66 -6.40 15.14
N ALA A 149 -13.55 -6.14 14.44
CA ALA A 149 -12.35 -5.60 15.05
C ALA A 149 -12.58 -4.24 15.73
N TYR A 150 -13.42 -3.39 15.12
CA TYR A 150 -13.83 -2.12 15.69
C TYR A 150 -14.63 -2.29 16.99
N GLU A 151 -15.66 -3.15 17.00
CA GLU A 151 -16.47 -3.40 18.20
C GLU A 151 -15.63 -3.97 19.36
N GLN A 152 -14.61 -4.78 19.06
CA GLN A 152 -13.68 -5.27 20.06
C GLN A 152 -12.81 -4.14 20.65
N ALA A 153 -12.29 -3.24 19.82
CA ALA A 153 -11.55 -2.07 20.27
C ALA A 153 -12.41 -1.09 21.08
N VAL A 154 -13.67 -0.89 20.68
CA VAL A 154 -14.66 -0.08 21.40
C VAL A 154 -15.00 -0.69 22.76
N SER A 155 -15.24 -1.99 22.81
CA SER A 155 -15.53 -2.73 24.05
C SER A 155 -14.36 -2.68 25.03
N ALA A 156 -13.12 -2.77 24.51
CA ALA A 156 -11.89 -2.58 25.28
C ALA A 156 -11.62 -1.12 25.69
N ARG A 157 -12.43 -0.16 25.19
CA ARG A 157 -12.26 1.29 25.39
C ARG A 157 -10.88 1.79 24.96
N THR A 158 -10.29 1.16 23.94
CA THR A 158 -8.97 1.52 23.42
C THR A 158 -8.96 2.99 22.99
N GLN A 159 -8.06 3.80 23.54
CA GLN A 159 -7.96 5.21 23.16
C GLN A 159 -7.23 5.38 21.83
N GLY A 160 -7.36 6.56 21.22
CA GLY A 160 -6.79 6.87 19.91
C GLY A 160 -7.83 6.86 18.81
N ALA A 161 -7.35 7.03 17.59
CA ALA A 161 -8.12 6.87 16.37
C ALA A 161 -7.24 6.23 15.29
N SER A 162 -7.87 5.72 14.23
CA SER A 162 -7.13 5.06 13.14
C SER A 162 -7.88 5.10 11.82
N THR A 163 -7.14 5.18 10.72
CA THR A 163 -7.62 4.72 9.42
C THR A 163 -7.62 3.18 9.37
N ALA A 164 -8.21 2.58 8.35
CA ALA A 164 -8.08 1.14 8.11
C ALA A 164 -8.31 0.80 6.64
N VAL A 165 -7.55 -0.16 6.12
CA VAL A 165 -7.80 -0.84 4.84
C VAL A 165 -7.73 -2.33 5.08
N ILE A 166 -8.76 -3.07 4.69
CA ILE A 166 -8.78 -4.54 4.68
C ILE A 166 -9.15 -5.00 3.27
N LEU A 167 -8.32 -5.86 2.70
CA LEU A 167 -8.54 -6.50 1.41
C LEU A 167 -8.65 -8.01 1.59
N SER A 168 -9.60 -8.64 0.91
CA SER A 168 -9.74 -10.10 0.87
C SER A 168 -10.02 -10.60 -0.53
N LEU A 169 -9.22 -11.56 -1.00
CA LEU A 169 -9.44 -12.25 -2.26
C LEU A 169 -10.48 -13.36 -2.11
N ALA A 170 -11.55 -13.28 -2.88
CA ALA A 170 -12.65 -14.25 -2.92
C ALA A 170 -12.89 -14.69 -4.37
N GLY A 171 -12.21 -15.76 -4.79
CA GLY A 171 -12.24 -16.22 -6.17
C GLY A 171 -11.72 -15.16 -7.14
N ALA A 172 -12.59 -14.71 -8.05
CA ALA A 172 -12.43 -13.61 -9.00
C ALA A 172 -12.14 -12.22 -8.41
N THR A 173 -12.60 -12.01 -7.17
CA THR A 173 -12.90 -10.66 -6.69
C THR A 173 -12.02 -10.29 -5.51
N LEU A 174 -11.28 -9.18 -5.63
CA LEU A 174 -10.64 -8.51 -4.51
C LEU A 174 -11.68 -7.66 -3.79
N LYS A 175 -12.27 -8.20 -2.72
CA LYS A 175 -13.18 -7.47 -1.84
C LYS A 175 -12.38 -6.50 -0.97
N TYR A 176 -12.98 -5.35 -0.65
CA TYR A 176 -12.35 -4.36 0.21
C TYR A 176 -13.34 -3.76 1.19
N ALA A 177 -12.81 -3.33 2.34
CA ALA A 177 -13.42 -2.35 3.21
C ALA A 177 -12.34 -1.41 3.73
N TYR A 178 -12.60 -0.11 3.67
CA TYR A 178 -11.63 0.87 4.14
C TYR A 178 -12.28 2.14 4.68
N ILE A 179 -11.53 2.85 5.53
CA ILE A 179 -11.88 4.16 6.04
C ILE A 179 -10.63 5.04 6.17
N GLY A 180 -10.75 6.28 5.72
CA GLY A 180 -9.67 7.28 5.74
C GLY A 180 -8.95 7.41 4.40
N ASP A 181 -7.69 7.81 4.46
CA ASP A 181 -6.80 8.11 3.33
C ASP A 181 -5.67 7.10 3.11
N SER A 182 -5.47 6.16 4.05
CA SER A 182 -4.89 4.86 3.72
C SER A 182 -5.64 4.26 2.54
N ALA A 183 -4.91 3.74 1.55
CA ALA A 183 -5.48 3.40 0.25
C ALA A 183 -4.89 2.13 -0.34
N PHE A 184 -5.51 1.67 -1.43
CA PHE A 184 -4.96 0.62 -2.27
C PHE A 184 -5.18 0.92 -3.76
N ALA A 185 -4.36 0.29 -4.59
CA ALA A 185 -4.41 0.37 -6.04
C ALA A 185 -4.23 -1.04 -6.64
N VAL A 186 -4.90 -1.28 -7.76
CA VAL A 186 -4.76 -2.48 -8.59
C VAL A 186 -4.14 -2.06 -9.91
N PHE A 187 -3.07 -2.75 -10.30
CA PHE A 187 -2.39 -2.57 -11.57
C PHE A 187 -2.59 -3.80 -12.44
N ARG A 188 -3.00 -3.60 -13.68
CA ARG A 188 -3.21 -4.63 -14.70
C ARG A 188 -2.42 -4.27 -15.94
N ASP A 189 -1.66 -5.21 -16.47
CA ASP A 189 -0.84 -5.02 -17.68
C ASP A 189 0.04 -3.75 -17.62
N GLY A 190 0.62 -3.49 -16.44
CA GLY A 190 1.48 -2.33 -16.19
C GLY A 190 0.76 -0.97 -16.13
N LYS A 191 -0.58 -0.95 -16.08
CA LYS A 191 -1.41 0.25 -15.98
C LYS A 191 -2.20 0.27 -14.69
N LEU A 192 -2.45 1.46 -14.14
CA LEU A 192 -3.39 1.63 -13.03
C LEU A 192 -4.81 1.26 -13.48
N PHE A 193 -5.35 0.18 -12.92
CA PHE A 193 -6.69 -0.32 -13.23
C PHE A 193 -7.74 0.21 -12.24
N PHE A 194 -7.38 0.25 -10.96
CA PHE A 194 -8.25 0.75 -9.89
C PHE A 194 -7.42 1.43 -8.80
N ARG A 195 -7.97 2.45 -8.16
CA ARG A 195 -7.43 3.04 -6.93
C ARG A 195 -8.60 3.41 -6.00
N SER A 196 -8.48 3.11 -4.71
CA SER A 196 -9.47 3.54 -3.72
C SER A 196 -9.49 5.06 -3.59
N GLU A 197 -10.68 5.62 -3.42
CA GLU A 197 -10.86 7.05 -3.18
C GLU A 197 -10.64 7.37 -1.70
N ALA A 198 -9.75 8.33 -1.41
CA ALA A 198 -9.50 8.77 -0.04
C ALA A 198 -10.75 9.43 0.58
N GLN A 199 -11.05 9.11 1.83
CA GLN A 199 -12.15 9.68 2.58
C GLN A 199 -11.64 10.76 3.53
N VAL A 200 -11.99 12.03 3.25
CA VAL A 200 -11.53 13.19 4.01
C VAL A 200 -12.66 14.14 4.36
N HIS A 201 -12.59 14.76 5.53
CA HIS A 201 -13.46 15.88 5.92
C HIS A 201 -12.99 17.19 5.28
N SER A 202 -11.67 17.39 5.26
CA SER A 202 -10.97 18.50 4.61
C SER A 202 -9.52 18.10 4.32
N PHE A 203 -8.74 18.99 3.68
CA PHE A 203 -7.35 18.69 3.35
C PHE A 203 -6.56 18.27 4.61
N ASN A 204 -5.89 17.11 4.54
CA ASN A 204 -5.11 16.52 5.62
C ASN A 204 -5.94 16.24 6.90
N TYR A 205 -7.23 15.94 6.74
CA TYR A 205 -8.11 15.51 7.81
C TYR A 205 -8.98 14.33 7.37
N PRO A 206 -8.44 13.09 7.43
CA PRO A 206 -9.14 11.90 6.97
C PRO A 206 -10.25 11.46 7.92
N PHE A 207 -11.14 10.62 7.39
CA PHE A 207 -12.10 9.88 8.19
C PHE A 207 -11.36 8.83 9.02
N GLN A 208 -11.73 8.68 10.29
CA GLN A 208 -10.98 7.86 11.24
C GLN A 208 -11.94 7.16 12.21
N LEU A 209 -11.67 5.89 12.51
CA LEU A 209 -12.37 5.15 13.55
C LEU A 209 -11.85 5.52 14.93
N SER A 210 -12.75 5.70 15.88
CA SER A 210 -12.40 5.87 17.30
C SER A 210 -13.56 5.44 18.20
N VAL A 211 -13.32 5.38 19.52
CA VAL A 211 -14.36 5.04 20.52
C VAL A 211 -15.38 6.16 20.71
N LYS A 212 -14.96 7.42 20.55
CA LYS A 212 -15.79 8.61 20.80
C LYS A 212 -15.46 9.72 19.81
N ASN A 213 -16.49 10.47 19.40
CA ASN A 213 -16.40 11.70 18.60
C ASN A 213 -15.72 11.54 17.22
N GLY A 214 -15.48 10.32 16.75
CA GLY A 214 -14.95 10.02 15.42
C GLY A 214 -15.98 9.36 14.51
N ASN A 215 -15.54 8.94 13.33
CA ASN A 215 -16.35 8.09 12.46
C ASN A 215 -16.46 6.69 13.06
N SER A 216 -17.50 5.96 12.69
CA SER A 216 -17.64 4.54 12.97
C SER A 216 -17.56 3.74 11.67
N VAL A 217 -17.61 2.41 11.77
CA VAL A 217 -17.53 1.52 10.60
C VAL A 217 -18.63 1.78 9.56
N THR A 218 -19.74 2.42 9.94
CA THR A 218 -20.81 2.79 8.99
C THR A 218 -20.37 3.83 7.95
N SER A 219 -19.28 4.56 8.21
CA SER A 219 -18.66 5.48 7.24
C SER A 219 -17.66 4.79 6.31
N ALA A 220 -17.29 3.53 6.57
CA ALA A 220 -16.32 2.81 5.77
C ALA A 220 -16.87 2.49 4.38
N ALA A 221 -16.05 2.73 3.36
CA ALA A 221 -16.32 2.26 2.01
C ALA A 221 -16.18 0.73 1.96
N ARG A 222 -16.98 0.09 1.10
CA ARG A 222 -16.91 -1.36 0.86
C ARG A 222 -17.26 -1.67 -0.59
N GLY A 223 -16.66 -2.72 -1.14
CA GLY A 223 -16.90 -3.12 -2.52
C GLY A 223 -16.01 -4.28 -2.96
N GLY A 224 -15.88 -4.45 -4.27
CA GLY A 224 -15.02 -5.46 -4.87
C GLY A 224 -14.48 -4.99 -6.22
N VAL A 225 -13.28 -5.46 -6.55
CA VAL A 225 -12.64 -5.26 -7.85
C VAL A 225 -12.39 -6.63 -8.47
N GLU A 226 -12.89 -6.86 -9.67
CA GLU A 226 -12.57 -8.09 -10.41
C GLU A 226 -11.10 -8.08 -10.81
N VAL A 227 -10.36 -9.07 -10.30
CA VAL A 227 -8.93 -9.25 -10.54
C VAL A 227 -8.67 -10.43 -11.46
N LYS A 228 -7.50 -10.44 -12.09
CA LYS A 228 -7.02 -11.49 -12.98
C LYS A 228 -5.63 -11.94 -12.54
N GLU A 229 -5.26 -13.17 -12.92
CA GLU A 229 -3.87 -13.62 -12.80
C GLU A 229 -2.93 -12.61 -13.47
N GLY A 230 -1.86 -12.23 -12.77
CA GLY A 230 -0.91 -11.22 -13.19
C GLY A 230 -1.17 -9.81 -12.65
N ASP A 231 -2.36 -9.53 -12.11
CA ASP A 231 -2.65 -8.24 -11.46
C ASP A 231 -1.74 -8.04 -10.23
N VAL A 232 -1.36 -6.79 -9.99
CA VAL A 232 -0.60 -6.38 -8.81
C VAL A 232 -1.44 -5.45 -7.95
N VAL A 233 -1.62 -5.79 -6.70
CA VAL A 233 -2.27 -4.96 -5.69
C VAL A 233 -1.20 -4.30 -4.84
N VAL A 234 -1.31 -2.99 -4.66
CA VAL A 234 -0.49 -2.22 -3.73
C VAL A 234 -1.42 -1.54 -2.73
N ALA A 235 -1.29 -1.83 -1.45
CA ALA A 235 -1.92 -1.08 -0.37
C ALA A 235 -0.86 -0.32 0.41
N GLY A 236 -1.21 0.85 0.94
CA GLY A 236 -0.31 1.61 1.79
C GLY A 236 -1.01 2.69 2.60
N THR A 237 -0.30 3.18 3.60
CA THR A 237 -0.70 4.32 4.44
C THR A 237 -0.40 5.63 3.71
N ASP A 238 -0.76 6.76 4.32
CA ASP A 238 -0.55 8.07 3.71
C ASP A 238 0.94 8.36 3.47
N GLY A 239 1.86 7.81 4.27
CA GLY A 239 3.30 7.85 4.04
C GLY A 239 3.72 7.40 2.64
N LEU A 240 2.95 6.50 2.00
CA LEU A 240 3.08 6.20 0.57
C LEU A 240 2.38 7.25 -0.30
N PHE A 241 1.06 7.40 -0.15
CA PHE A 241 0.23 8.09 -1.14
C PHE A 241 0.32 9.62 -1.10
N ASP A 242 0.83 10.21 -0.01
CA ASP A 242 1.18 11.63 0.10
C ASP A 242 2.47 11.98 -0.63
N ASN A 243 3.31 10.97 -0.89
CA ASN A 243 4.67 11.14 -1.39
C ASN A 243 4.88 10.62 -2.82
N VAL A 244 4.07 9.64 -3.26
CA VAL A 244 4.23 8.95 -4.55
C VAL A 244 3.01 9.13 -5.43
N THR A 245 3.22 9.63 -6.65
CA THR A 245 2.14 9.80 -7.64
C THR A 245 1.68 8.45 -8.20
N SER A 246 0.46 8.39 -8.75
CA SER A 246 -0.04 7.18 -9.41
C SER A 246 0.86 6.76 -10.58
N GLU A 247 1.40 7.71 -11.33
CA GLU A 247 2.29 7.49 -12.47
C GLU A 247 3.65 6.94 -12.03
N GLU A 248 4.17 7.42 -10.89
CA GLU A 248 5.39 6.86 -10.29
C GLU A 248 5.17 5.45 -9.77
N LEU A 249 4.07 5.23 -9.05
CA LEU A 249 3.74 3.91 -8.54
C LEU A 249 3.52 2.90 -9.67
N GLN A 250 2.82 3.31 -10.74
CA GLN A 250 2.65 2.51 -11.95
C GLN A 250 3.99 2.13 -12.58
N ARG A 251 4.91 3.10 -12.73
CA ARG A 251 6.25 2.83 -13.28
C ARG A 251 7.02 1.83 -12.41
N ILE A 252 7.05 2.03 -11.10
CA ILE A 252 7.75 1.13 -10.16
C ILE A 252 7.20 -0.29 -10.26
N VAL A 253 5.86 -0.45 -10.25
CA VAL A 253 5.20 -1.76 -10.35
C VAL A 253 5.49 -2.42 -11.71
N ALA A 254 5.37 -1.69 -12.81
CA ALA A 254 5.65 -2.20 -14.15
C ALA A 254 7.11 -2.66 -14.29
N MET A 255 8.07 -1.85 -13.84
CA MET A 255 9.48 -2.21 -13.81
C MET A 255 9.74 -3.43 -12.93
N GLY A 256 9.14 -3.47 -11.73
CA GLY A 256 9.28 -4.58 -10.80
C GLY A 256 8.81 -5.90 -11.40
N ARG A 257 7.66 -5.90 -12.10
CA ARG A 257 7.15 -7.08 -12.81
C ARG A 257 8.02 -7.48 -14.00
N ALA A 258 8.47 -6.52 -14.80
CA ALA A 258 9.36 -6.78 -15.94
C ALA A 258 10.69 -7.42 -15.52
N LEU A 259 11.18 -7.10 -14.31
CA LEU A 259 12.42 -7.62 -13.75
C LEU A 259 12.22 -8.85 -12.86
N GLY A 260 10.99 -9.36 -12.74
CA GLY A 260 10.70 -10.54 -11.93
C GLY A 260 10.89 -10.34 -10.43
N LEU A 261 10.73 -9.12 -9.92
CA LEU A 261 10.82 -8.84 -8.49
C LEU A 261 9.69 -9.53 -7.73
N SER A 262 10.04 -10.16 -6.60
CA SER A 262 9.05 -10.71 -5.67
C SER A 262 8.18 -9.60 -5.04
N PRO A 263 7.01 -9.92 -4.48
CA PRO A 263 6.18 -8.94 -3.75
C PRO A 263 6.98 -8.21 -2.66
N LYS A 264 7.90 -8.90 -1.97
CA LYS A 264 8.73 -8.30 -0.93
C LYS A 264 9.69 -7.25 -1.50
N GLN A 265 10.39 -7.58 -2.59
CA GLN A 265 11.28 -6.62 -3.24
C GLN A 265 10.52 -5.42 -3.79
N THR A 266 9.34 -5.63 -4.38
CA THR A 266 8.52 -4.52 -4.88
C THR A 266 8.01 -3.63 -3.73
N ALA A 267 7.55 -4.21 -2.62
CA ALA A 267 7.18 -3.44 -1.43
C ALA A 267 8.35 -2.61 -0.88
N ASP A 268 9.55 -3.20 -0.85
CA ASP A 268 10.78 -2.54 -0.42
C ASP A 268 11.16 -1.37 -1.35
N VAL A 269 11.05 -1.52 -2.68
CA VAL A 269 11.28 -0.43 -3.63
C VAL A 269 10.27 0.70 -3.41
N VAL A 270 8.99 0.37 -3.32
CA VAL A 270 7.90 1.35 -3.19
C VAL A 270 8.04 2.13 -1.87
N ALA A 271 8.29 1.45 -0.75
CA ALA A 271 8.51 2.09 0.54
C ALA A 271 9.78 2.96 0.55
N GLY A 272 10.87 2.46 -0.04
CA GLY A 272 12.08 3.25 -0.23
C GLY A 272 11.79 4.53 -1.02
N PHE A 273 11.03 4.43 -2.11
CA PHE A 273 10.74 5.57 -2.99
C PHE A 273 9.88 6.61 -2.30
N ALA A 274 8.86 6.15 -1.56
CA ALA A 274 8.05 7.01 -0.70
C ALA A 274 8.90 7.75 0.34
N TYR A 275 9.84 7.05 0.99
CA TYR A 275 10.76 7.65 1.96
C TYR A 275 11.68 8.71 1.32
N GLU A 276 12.20 8.43 0.13
CA GLU A 276 13.01 9.43 -0.55
C GLU A 276 12.20 10.66 -0.95
N ALA A 277 10.99 10.44 -1.47
CA ALA A 277 10.09 11.51 -1.85
C ALA A 277 9.66 12.35 -0.63
N SER A 278 9.45 11.72 0.53
CA SER A 278 9.07 12.39 1.78
C SER A 278 10.18 13.29 2.35
N THR A 279 11.44 12.99 2.04
CA THR A 279 12.61 13.67 2.62
C THR A 279 13.33 14.60 1.63
N THR A 280 13.02 14.51 0.33
CA THR A 280 13.63 15.36 -0.70
C THR A 280 13.04 16.77 -0.70
N MET A 281 13.86 17.77 -0.39
CA MET A 281 13.47 19.18 -0.47
C MET A 281 13.30 19.63 -1.92
N GLY A 282 12.29 20.48 -2.17
CA GLY A 282 12.01 21.04 -3.50
C GLY A 282 11.24 20.10 -4.43
N ARG A 283 10.99 18.86 -4.02
CA ARG A 283 10.20 17.89 -4.78
C ARG A 283 8.71 18.16 -4.60
N ASP A 284 7.99 18.13 -5.73
CA ASP A 284 6.54 18.07 -5.71
C ASP A 284 6.08 16.63 -5.47
N THR A 285 5.29 16.45 -4.43
CA THR A 285 4.55 15.23 -4.10
C THR A 285 3.04 15.49 -4.15
N PRO A 286 2.18 14.44 -4.23
CA PRO A 286 0.74 14.60 -4.13
C PRO A 286 0.29 15.52 -2.99
N PHE A 287 0.83 15.31 -1.78
CA PHE A 287 0.52 16.14 -0.62
C PHE A 287 0.88 17.62 -0.82
N SER A 288 2.09 17.88 -1.29
CA SER A 288 2.55 19.27 -1.49
C SER A 288 1.70 19.98 -2.54
N LEU A 289 1.32 19.28 -3.62
CA LEU A 289 0.50 19.83 -4.70
C LEU A 289 -0.91 20.18 -4.19
N GLU A 290 -1.54 19.27 -3.45
CA GLU A 290 -2.86 19.52 -2.87
C GLU A 290 -2.81 20.59 -1.77
N SER A 291 -1.75 20.65 -0.95
CA SER A 291 -1.56 21.73 0.05
C SER A 291 -1.54 23.10 -0.63
N ARG A 292 -0.78 23.27 -1.71
CA ARG A 292 -0.74 24.55 -2.42
C ARG A 292 -2.07 24.91 -3.06
N LYS A 293 -2.74 23.92 -3.66
CA LYS A 293 -4.04 24.10 -4.30
C LYS A 293 -5.15 24.45 -3.31
N LYS A 294 -5.16 23.84 -2.13
CA LYS A 294 -6.26 23.96 -1.14
C LYS A 294 -6.00 25.02 -0.07
N GLN A 295 -4.75 25.23 0.32
CA GLN A 295 -4.35 26.13 1.41
C GLN A 295 -3.49 27.31 0.94
N GLY A 296 -3.09 27.37 -0.34
CA GLY A 296 -2.27 28.46 -0.87
C GLY A 296 -0.84 28.47 -0.32
N THR A 297 -0.35 27.35 0.19
CA THR A 297 1.03 27.27 0.69
C THR A 297 2.03 27.42 -0.45
N ILE A 298 3.29 27.73 -0.12
CA ILE A 298 4.43 27.73 -1.06
C ILE A 298 5.30 26.47 -0.92
N PHE A 299 4.81 25.51 -0.14
CA PHE A 299 5.55 24.35 0.32
C PHE A 299 5.81 23.34 -0.82
N ARG A 300 7.08 22.97 -0.99
CA ARG A 300 7.56 21.97 -1.95
C ARG A 300 8.47 20.97 -1.25
N ARG A 301 7.88 20.09 -0.45
CA ARG A 301 8.54 18.89 0.11
C ARG A 301 7.47 17.84 0.35
N GLY A 302 7.88 16.58 0.46
CA GLY A 302 6.97 15.52 0.89
C GLY A 302 6.57 15.63 2.37
N LYS A 303 5.63 14.78 2.77
CA LYS A 303 5.17 14.64 4.15
C LYS A 303 5.90 13.46 4.76
N ARG A 304 6.73 13.72 5.77
CA ARG A 304 7.34 12.65 6.56
C ARG A 304 6.26 12.03 7.43
N ASP A 305 6.19 10.72 7.39
CA ASP A 305 5.26 9.92 8.16
C ASP A 305 5.80 8.50 8.30
N ASP A 306 5.09 7.68 9.07
CA ASP A 306 5.21 6.23 8.99
C ASP A 306 4.87 5.75 7.56
N ILE A 307 5.63 4.78 7.04
CA ILE A 307 5.40 4.26 5.68
C ILE A 307 5.17 2.77 5.75
N THR A 308 3.92 2.37 5.57
CA THR A 308 3.53 0.98 5.38
C THR A 308 3.13 0.73 3.95
N VAL A 309 3.71 -0.32 3.36
CA VAL A 309 3.38 -0.78 2.01
C VAL A 309 3.16 -2.28 2.04
N VAL A 310 2.04 -2.73 1.49
CA VAL A 310 1.77 -4.14 1.20
C VAL A 310 1.67 -4.28 -0.31
N VAL A 311 2.42 -5.23 -0.87
CA VAL A 311 2.32 -5.62 -2.28
C VAL A 311 1.85 -7.06 -2.35
N ALA A 312 0.89 -7.30 -3.23
CA ALA A 312 0.27 -8.59 -3.47
C ALA A 312 0.21 -8.87 -4.97
N TYR A 313 0.71 -10.02 -5.39
CA TYR A 313 0.55 -10.51 -6.76
C TYR A 313 -0.60 -11.50 -6.80
N ILE A 314 -1.50 -11.30 -7.76
CA ILE A 314 -2.60 -12.23 -8.03
C ILE A 314 -2.06 -13.30 -8.98
N VAL A 315 -2.12 -14.56 -8.55
CA VAL A 315 -1.55 -15.72 -9.25
C VAL A 315 -2.47 -16.93 -9.17
#